data_AF-A0A2D5Z187-F1
#
_entry.id   AF-A0A2D5Z187-F1
#
_cell.length_a   1.000
_cell.length_b   1.000
_cell.length_c   1.000
_cell.angle_alpha   90.00
_cell.angle_beta   90.00
_cell.angle_gamma   90.00
#
_symmetry.space_group_name_H-M   'P 1'
#
loop_
_entity.id
_entity.type
_entity.pdbx_description
1 polymer ?
#
loop_
_entity_poly.entity_id
_entity_poly.type
_entity_poly.pdbx_seq_one_letter_code
_entity_poly.pdbx_strand_id
1 'polypeptide(L)'
;MRTGTPTLRRLAVFLAVSLAALALALAIVEIAVRMLGLAGDAKLIDVTADRSVYTRSTNPILGFELKADYRDPDADLVSSFPYTNAHGQRDVERTFEKAPGIRRIIMLGASVVEGIGIRDLDDMISRRLEKLYDDGRTQVLNFGVSAYCTRAKVELLRVKGMRFDPDLVLLLFTENDFNNFNHEAFRLGSPVRRPFLVDELFIRWHTFRALCTRLNLFYFGAQIDPVTWNRKAIGDNNVVEGLALLASLSEQHEFDPMIAVWPHFEDEHIIDPHAMPDRPDELIVERLAAMHAIPVFRISHAFATHWAAHGKSFSPRRRYTVGDRLHPSVEGCRLAAEALKGAIDDLEALRASARRRARSSSPDTAAVDAARTRGSRTPDYSRVYVNTANTLYAQGKVDEAIHRYRQALRIKPYLAEAHNNLGVALKSQGRLDEAIEHYHQALTSEPNFAQAHNNLGTALAARGDMAGAVEHFRRAVAIKPDYESARRNLVLARRRLNQER
;
A
#
# COMPACT_ATOMS: atom_id res chain seq x y z
N MET A 1 -53.11 60.76 11.08
CA MET A 1 -52.01 59.78 11.25
C MET A 1 -52.28 58.54 10.41
N ARG A 2 -51.67 58.41 9.23
CA ARG A 2 -51.53 57.13 8.47
C ARG A 2 -50.54 57.36 7.32
N THR A 3 -49.28 57.60 7.67
CA THR A 3 -48.16 57.73 6.73
C THR A 3 -47.05 56.82 7.20
N GLY A 4 -46.98 55.63 6.63
CA GLY A 4 -45.93 54.64 6.90
C GLY A 4 -46.46 53.25 6.60
N THR A 5 -45.99 52.63 5.50
CA THR A 5 -45.93 51.17 5.17
C THR A 5 -45.92 50.76 3.67
N PRO A 6 -45.95 51.61 2.61
CA PRO A 6 -45.89 51.09 1.23
C PRO A 6 -44.48 50.62 0.79
N THR A 7 -43.42 51.14 1.42
CA THR A 7 -42.02 50.79 1.11
C THR A 7 -41.62 49.42 1.66
N LEU A 8 -42.01 49.10 2.90
CA LEU A 8 -41.76 47.80 3.53
C LEU A 8 -42.45 46.65 2.80
N ARG A 9 -43.70 46.86 2.32
CA ARG A 9 -44.44 45.83 1.59
C ARG A 9 -43.86 45.54 0.20
N ARG A 10 -43.41 46.57 -0.52
CA ARG A 10 -42.71 46.41 -1.81
C ARG A 10 -41.34 45.76 -1.63
N LEU A 11 -40.60 46.13 -0.60
CA LEU A 11 -39.33 45.50 -0.25
C LEU A 11 -39.53 44.01 0.11
N ALA A 12 -40.56 43.69 0.90
CA ALA A 12 -40.90 42.31 1.25
C ALA A 12 -41.30 41.47 0.02
N VAL A 13 -42.09 42.02 -0.90
CA VAL A 13 -42.44 41.35 -2.16
C VAL A 13 -41.21 41.15 -3.05
N PHE A 14 -40.36 42.17 -3.19
CA PHE A 14 -39.13 42.06 -3.97
C PHE A 14 -38.17 41.00 -3.39
N LEU A 15 -38.00 40.96 -2.06
CA LEU A 15 -37.23 39.93 -1.36
C LEU A 15 -37.84 38.54 -1.58
N ALA A 16 -39.17 38.40 -1.49
CA ALA A 16 -39.86 37.13 -1.70
C ALA A 16 -39.69 36.61 -3.14
N VAL A 17 -39.85 37.48 -4.14
CA VAL A 17 -39.64 37.13 -5.56
C VAL A 17 -38.19 36.75 -5.82
N SER A 18 -37.23 37.49 -5.26
CA SER A 18 -35.81 37.21 -5.41
C SER A 18 -35.42 35.87 -4.78
N LEU A 19 -35.95 35.57 -3.59
CA LEU A 19 -35.76 34.28 -2.92
C LEU A 19 -36.38 33.12 -3.70
N ALA A 20 -37.58 33.30 -4.27
CA ALA A 20 -38.23 32.30 -5.10
C ALA A 20 -37.45 32.00 -6.39
N ALA A 21 -36.94 33.05 -7.06
CA ALA A 21 -36.11 32.90 -8.25
C ALA A 21 -34.79 32.16 -7.95
N LEU A 22 -34.14 32.48 -6.83
CA LEU A 22 -32.94 31.79 -6.37
C LEU A 22 -33.20 30.31 -6.09
N ALA A 23 -34.30 29.99 -5.39
CA ALA A 23 -34.69 28.61 -5.09
C ALA A 23 -34.95 27.80 -6.36
N LEU A 24 -35.64 28.38 -7.34
CA LEU A 24 -35.90 27.74 -8.63
C LEU A 24 -34.60 27.49 -9.42
N ALA A 25 -33.69 28.46 -9.46
CA ALA A 25 -32.40 28.30 -10.10
C ALA A 25 -31.58 27.17 -9.47
N LEU A 26 -31.53 27.11 -8.13
CA LEU A 26 -30.85 26.03 -7.40
C LEU A 26 -31.48 24.67 -7.67
N ALA A 27 -32.82 24.58 -7.76
CA ALA A 27 -33.53 23.34 -8.08
C ALA A 27 -33.22 22.86 -9.51
N ILE A 28 -33.17 23.77 -10.49
CA ILE A 28 -32.81 23.44 -11.88
C ILE A 28 -31.38 22.90 -11.95
N VAL A 29 -30.43 23.55 -11.27
CA VAL A 29 -29.04 23.08 -11.21
C VAL A 29 -28.95 21.70 -10.54
N GLU A 30 -29.67 21.48 -9.44
CA GLU A 30 -29.72 20.19 -8.75
C GLU A 30 -30.27 19.07 -9.64
N ILE A 31 -31.34 19.33 -10.39
CA ILE A 31 -31.90 18.38 -11.36
C ILE A 31 -30.90 18.10 -12.48
N ALA A 32 -30.24 19.13 -13.02
CA ALA A 32 -29.25 18.96 -14.07
C ALA A 32 -28.06 18.11 -13.62
N VAL A 33 -27.51 18.36 -12.43
CA VAL A 33 -26.40 17.57 -11.87
C VAL A 33 -26.81 16.11 -11.65
N ARG A 34 -28.04 15.86 -11.19
CA ARG A 34 -28.61 14.51 -11.05
C ARG A 34 -28.73 13.80 -12.40
N MET A 35 -29.33 14.44 -13.38
CA MET A 35 -29.58 13.88 -14.71
C MET A 35 -28.28 13.58 -15.46
N LEU A 36 -27.29 14.47 -15.36
CA LEU A 36 -26.01 14.33 -16.03
C LEU A 36 -25.03 13.39 -15.30
N GLY A 37 -25.40 12.88 -14.12
CA GLY A 37 -24.54 11.98 -13.33
C GLY A 37 -23.22 12.63 -12.89
N LEU A 38 -23.17 13.96 -12.75
CA LEU A 38 -21.92 14.70 -12.46
C LEU A 38 -21.43 14.52 -11.01
N ALA A 39 -22.19 13.82 -10.16
CA ALA A 39 -21.86 13.50 -8.78
C ALA A 39 -21.72 11.98 -8.61
N GLY A 40 -20.52 11.48 -8.31
CA GLY A 40 -20.26 10.04 -8.15
C GLY A 40 -20.90 9.40 -6.91
N ASP A 41 -21.02 8.07 -6.90
CA ASP A 41 -21.57 7.28 -5.79
C ASP A 41 -20.73 7.42 -4.51
N ALA A 42 -21.41 7.55 -3.36
CA ALA A 42 -20.78 7.67 -2.05
C ALA A 42 -20.86 6.34 -1.29
N LYS A 43 -19.71 5.70 -1.09
CA LYS A 43 -19.52 4.68 -0.05
C LYS A 43 -18.32 5.10 0.79
N LEU A 44 -18.58 5.41 2.06
CA LEU A 44 -17.58 5.81 3.04
C LEU A 44 -17.24 4.60 3.91
N ILE A 45 -15.97 4.41 4.22
CA ILE A 45 -15.48 3.52 5.27
C ILE A 45 -15.15 4.40 6.49
N ASP A 46 -14.99 3.84 7.69
CA ASP A 46 -14.80 4.63 8.92
C ASP A 46 -13.50 4.22 9.64
N VAL A 47 -12.48 5.09 9.56
CA VAL A 47 -11.16 4.99 10.20
C VAL A 47 -11.19 5.60 11.60
N THR A 48 -12.28 6.29 11.96
CA THR A 48 -12.51 6.72 13.34
C THR A 48 -13.03 5.58 14.21
N ALA A 49 -13.52 4.50 13.59
CA ALA A 49 -13.87 3.28 14.30
C ALA A 49 -12.69 2.80 15.16
N ASP A 50 -12.99 2.34 16.37
CA ASP A 50 -11.99 1.85 17.32
C ASP A 50 -11.15 0.71 16.73
N ARG A 51 -11.78 -0.11 15.87
CA ARG A 51 -11.15 -1.24 15.17
C ARG A 51 -10.27 -0.84 13.98
N SER A 52 -10.22 0.45 13.61
CA SER A 52 -9.31 0.91 12.56
C SER A 52 -7.91 1.12 13.12
N VAL A 53 -6.96 0.34 12.59
CA VAL A 53 -5.53 0.49 12.85
C VAL A 53 -4.93 1.75 12.22
N TYR A 54 -5.63 2.35 11.25
CA TYR A 54 -5.19 3.58 10.59
C TYR A 54 -5.91 4.81 11.13
N THR A 55 -5.19 5.93 11.14
CA THR A 55 -5.72 7.28 11.31
C THR A 55 -5.30 8.14 10.11
N ARG A 56 -5.89 9.33 9.98
CA ARG A 56 -5.47 10.26 8.94
C ARG A 56 -4.09 10.82 9.29
N SER A 57 -3.16 10.78 8.35
CA SER A 57 -1.85 11.38 8.58
C SER A 57 -1.90 12.90 8.45
N THR A 58 -1.03 13.57 9.20
CA THR A 58 -0.69 14.98 9.00
C THR A 58 0.29 15.19 7.85
N ASN A 59 0.88 14.10 7.33
CA ASN A 59 1.72 14.12 6.14
C ASN A 59 0.89 14.55 4.91
N PRO A 60 1.39 15.48 4.09
CA PRO A 60 0.66 16.00 2.93
C PRO A 60 0.49 15.01 1.78
N ILE A 61 1.11 13.82 1.86
CA ILE A 61 1.13 12.77 0.82
C ILE A 61 0.55 11.45 1.36
N LEU A 62 0.90 11.05 2.58
CA LEU A 62 0.34 9.85 3.19
C LEU A 62 -1.09 10.16 3.61
N GLY A 63 -2.09 9.70 2.85
CA GLY A 63 -3.49 9.92 3.23
C GLY A 63 -3.82 9.37 4.63
N PHE A 64 -3.10 8.34 5.06
CA PHE A 64 -3.27 7.64 6.34
C PHE A 64 -1.93 7.18 6.92
N GLU A 65 -1.91 6.93 8.22
CA GLU A 65 -0.81 6.37 8.99
C GLU A 65 -1.35 5.48 10.10
N LEU A 66 -0.50 4.68 10.75
CA LEU A 66 -0.93 3.88 11.89
C LEU A 66 -1.41 4.78 13.04
N LYS A 67 -2.53 4.40 13.64
CA LYS A 67 -3.11 5.08 14.81
C LYS A 67 -2.17 4.90 16.01
N ALA A 68 -1.97 5.96 16.80
CA ALA A 68 -1.25 5.89 18.07
C ALA A 68 -2.01 5.04 19.09
N ASP A 69 -1.27 4.35 19.96
CA ASP A 69 -1.82 3.52 21.05
C ASP A 69 -2.85 2.48 20.60
N TYR A 70 -2.78 2.05 19.33
CA TYR A 70 -3.67 1.04 18.81
C TYR A 70 -3.38 -0.29 19.49
N ARG A 71 -4.43 -1.03 19.84
CA ARG A 71 -4.37 -2.39 20.36
C ARG A 71 -5.43 -3.20 19.63
N ASP A 72 -5.04 -4.28 18.98
CA ASP A 72 -6.01 -5.15 18.29
C ASP A 72 -6.78 -5.98 19.34
N PRO A 73 -8.12 -5.87 19.42
CA PRO A 73 -8.90 -6.66 20.36
C PRO A 73 -8.95 -8.17 20.01
N ASP A 74 -8.66 -8.55 18.76
CA ASP A 74 -8.67 -9.94 18.28
C ASP A 74 -7.24 -10.44 18.00
N ALA A 75 -6.50 -10.81 19.05
CA ALA A 75 -5.10 -11.27 18.96
C ALA A 75 -4.86 -12.53 18.09
N ASP A 76 -5.92 -13.26 17.74
CA ASP A 76 -5.87 -14.49 16.93
C ASP A 76 -5.88 -14.23 15.41
N LEU A 77 -6.04 -12.98 14.96
CA LEU A 77 -5.83 -12.59 13.57
C LEU A 77 -4.35 -12.28 13.34
N VAL A 78 -3.54 -13.34 13.33
CA VAL A 78 -2.06 -13.36 13.33
C VAL A 78 -1.37 -12.66 12.12
N SER A 79 -2.13 -11.94 11.29
CA SER A 79 -1.64 -11.11 10.19
C SER A 79 -1.71 -9.59 10.44
N SER A 80 -2.36 -9.12 11.52
CA SER A 80 -2.48 -7.69 11.85
C SER A 80 -1.50 -7.23 12.92
N PHE A 81 -1.21 -5.93 12.90
CA PHE A 81 -0.30 -5.24 13.82
C PHE A 81 -0.91 -5.24 15.24
N PRO A 82 -0.39 -6.03 16.19
CA PRO A 82 -1.07 -6.26 17.46
C PRO A 82 -1.12 -4.99 18.33
N TYR A 83 -0.15 -4.09 18.15
CA TYR A 83 -0.10 -2.80 18.83
C TYR A 83 0.80 -1.78 18.15
N THR A 84 0.59 -0.50 18.47
CA THR A 84 1.46 0.64 18.15
C THR A 84 1.78 1.46 19.38
N ASN A 85 2.91 2.17 19.38
CA ASN A 85 3.30 3.07 20.46
C ASN A 85 2.53 4.41 20.41
N ALA A 86 2.83 5.34 21.32
CA ALA A 86 2.12 6.63 21.44
C ALA A 86 2.28 7.55 20.19
N HIS A 87 3.17 7.19 19.27
CA HIS A 87 3.45 7.94 18.04
C HIS A 87 2.94 7.24 16.78
N GLY A 88 2.29 6.08 16.93
CA GLY A 88 1.79 5.27 15.82
C GLY A 88 2.90 4.50 15.11
N GLN A 89 3.87 3.96 15.85
CA GLN A 89 4.94 3.12 15.30
C GLN A 89 4.86 1.72 15.90
N ARG A 90 5.27 0.70 15.12
CA ARG A 90 5.53 -0.65 15.63
C ARG A 90 6.93 -0.75 16.19
N ASP A 91 7.11 -0.10 17.33
CA ASP A 91 8.37 -0.08 18.03
C ASP A 91 8.14 0.05 19.52
N VAL A 92 9.23 -0.06 20.28
CA VAL A 92 9.23 0.32 21.69
C VAL A 92 8.97 1.83 21.85
N GLU A 93 8.46 2.22 23.01
CA GLU A 93 8.17 3.62 23.30
C GLU A 93 9.46 4.47 23.38
N ARG A 94 9.38 5.71 22.88
CA ARG A 94 10.50 6.67 22.82
C ARG A 94 9.99 8.07 23.08
N THR A 95 10.71 8.82 23.91
CA THR A 95 10.40 10.23 24.19
C THR A 95 11.01 11.15 23.13
N PHE A 96 10.39 12.30 22.90
CA PHE A 96 10.99 13.34 22.04
C PHE A 96 12.29 13.89 22.65
N GLU A 97 12.31 14.09 23.97
CA GLU A 97 13.51 14.51 24.69
C GLU A 97 14.63 13.46 24.52
N LYS A 98 15.77 13.89 23.99
CA LYS A 98 16.97 13.08 23.77
C LYS A 98 17.93 13.31 24.94
N ALA A 99 18.20 12.26 25.70
CA ALA A 99 19.15 12.35 26.80
C ALA A 99 20.58 12.61 26.30
N PRO A 100 21.43 13.34 27.04
CA PRO A 100 22.81 13.59 26.65
C PRO A 100 23.59 12.30 26.39
N GLY A 101 24.36 12.27 25.29
CA GLY A 101 25.18 11.12 24.91
C GLY A 101 24.41 9.96 24.26
N ILE A 102 23.10 10.10 24.05
CA ILE A 102 22.31 9.15 23.25
C ILE A 102 22.48 9.48 21.77
N ARG A 103 22.79 8.47 20.96
CA ARG A 103 22.75 8.50 19.50
C ARG A 103 21.40 7.98 19.02
N ARG A 104 20.70 8.71 18.16
CA ARG A 104 19.42 8.31 17.55
C ARG A 104 19.58 8.06 16.05
N ILE A 105 19.21 6.85 15.64
CA ILE A 105 19.16 6.42 14.25
C ILE A 105 17.68 6.28 13.88
N ILE A 106 17.18 7.10 12.96
CA ILE A 106 15.84 6.94 12.41
C ILE A 106 15.92 6.07 11.17
N MET A 107 15.22 4.94 11.16
CA MET A 107 15.05 4.10 9.99
C MET A 107 13.75 4.46 9.29
N LEU A 108 13.84 5.08 8.11
CA LEU A 108 12.71 5.37 7.24
C LEU A 108 12.52 4.23 6.25
N GLY A 109 11.31 3.70 6.13
CA GLY A 109 11.02 2.72 5.10
C GLY A 109 9.54 2.42 4.97
N ALA A 110 9.22 1.57 4.00
CA ALA A 110 7.88 1.05 3.83
C ALA A 110 7.65 -0.13 4.79
N SER A 111 6.80 -1.07 4.36
CA SER A 111 6.48 -2.33 5.05
C SER A 111 7.67 -3.19 5.48
N VAL A 112 8.83 -3.07 4.81
CA VAL A 112 10.07 -3.76 5.18
C VAL A 112 10.60 -3.26 6.53
N VAL A 113 10.63 -1.95 6.74
CA VAL A 113 11.07 -1.36 8.01
C VAL A 113 9.98 -1.54 9.08
N GLU A 114 8.71 -1.42 8.70
CA GLU A 114 7.56 -1.66 9.58
C GLU A 114 7.50 -3.10 10.14
N GLY A 115 8.23 -4.04 9.52
CA GLY A 115 8.30 -5.43 9.95
C GLY A 115 7.01 -6.19 9.67
N ILE A 116 6.39 -5.97 8.51
CA ILE A 116 5.24 -6.79 8.08
C ILE A 116 5.62 -8.28 8.12
N GLY A 117 4.79 -9.08 8.78
CA GLY A 117 5.02 -10.53 8.95
C GLY A 117 5.93 -10.90 10.13
N ILE A 118 6.56 -9.93 10.80
CA ILE A 118 7.35 -10.15 12.02
C ILE A 118 6.45 -9.99 13.24
N ARG A 119 6.43 -11.01 14.12
CA ARG A 119 5.57 -11.04 15.32
C ARG A 119 6.24 -10.41 16.53
N ASP A 120 7.48 -10.79 16.79
CA ASP A 120 8.26 -10.26 17.90
C ASP A 120 8.94 -8.95 17.47
N LEU A 121 8.76 -7.87 18.23
CA LEU A 121 9.45 -6.61 17.94
C LEU A 121 10.96 -6.82 17.91
N ASP A 122 11.49 -7.67 18.77
CA ASP A 122 12.93 -7.95 18.87
C ASP A 122 13.51 -8.60 17.63
N ASP A 123 12.65 -9.14 16.75
CA ASP A 123 13.05 -9.69 15.46
C ASP A 123 13.07 -8.66 14.33
N MET A 124 12.59 -7.43 14.56
CA MET A 124 12.60 -6.36 13.55
C MET A 124 14.02 -5.85 13.28
N ILE A 125 14.25 -5.32 12.07
CA ILE A 125 15.56 -4.77 11.67
C ILE A 125 16.03 -3.69 12.65
N SER A 126 15.14 -2.77 13.06
CA SER A 126 15.48 -1.68 13.99
C SER A 126 15.94 -2.22 15.36
N ARG A 127 15.16 -3.12 15.97
CA ARG A 127 15.48 -3.70 17.28
C ARG A 127 16.75 -4.55 17.23
N ARG A 128 16.94 -5.34 16.17
CA ARG A 128 18.17 -6.12 15.97
C ARG A 128 19.38 -5.22 15.79
N LEU A 129 19.27 -4.15 15.00
CA LEU A 129 20.35 -3.18 14.81
C LEU A 129 20.71 -2.48 16.12
N GLU A 130 19.72 -2.09 16.92
CA GLU A 130 19.96 -1.49 18.24
C GLU A 130 20.73 -2.45 19.15
N LYS A 131 20.28 -3.71 19.24
CA LYS A 131 20.93 -4.75 20.04
C LYS A 131 22.36 -5.08 19.62
N LEU A 132 22.71 -4.86 18.35
CA LEU A 132 24.09 -5.09 17.87
C LEU A 132 25.09 -4.04 18.36
N TYR A 133 24.64 -2.86 18.81
CA TYR A 133 25.54 -1.89 19.44
C TYR A 133 25.78 -2.21 20.90
N ASP A 134 24.74 -2.70 21.61
CA ASP A 134 24.78 -3.13 23.02
C ASP A 134 25.49 -2.14 23.97
N ASP A 135 25.44 -0.85 23.64
CA ASP A 135 26.17 0.22 24.33
C ASP A 135 25.30 1.01 25.32
N GLY A 136 23.99 0.73 25.34
CA GLY A 136 22.98 1.46 26.09
C GLY A 136 22.81 2.94 25.67
N ARG A 137 23.46 3.36 24.58
CA ARG A 137 23.54 4.74 24.11
C ARG A 137 23.01 4.92 22.70
N THR A 138 22.92 3.87 21.91
CA THR A 138 22.35 3.90 20.58
C THR A 138 20.88 3.51 20.63
N GLN A 139 20.01 4.37 20.08
CA GLN A 139 18.59 4.13 19.90
C GLN A 139 18.28 4.05 18.41
N VAL A 140 17.61 2.99 17.97
CA VAL A 140 17.16 2.84 16.58
C VAL A 140 15.64 2.92 16.54
N LEU A 141 15.12 3.95 15.89
CA LEU A 141 13.70 4.25 15.83
C LEU A 141 13.12 3.79 14.49
N ASN A 142 12.08 2.98 14.56
CA ASN A 142 11.32 2.49 13.42
C ASN A 142 10.32 3.54 12.93
N PHE A 143 10.56 4.07 11.73
CA PHE A 143 9.63 4.92 10.99
C PHE A 143 9.17 4.21 9.71
N GLY A 144 8.78 2.94 9.88
CA GLY A 144 8.06 2.14 8.91
C GLY A 144 6.59 2.49 8.93
N VAL A 145 6.07 3.03 7.83
CA VAL A 145 4.63 3.20 7.61
C VAL A 145 4.31 2.74 6.19
N SER A 146 3.03 2.71 5.81
CA SER A 146 2.55 2.52 4.42
C SER A 146 2.99 3.63 3.43
N ALA A 147 4.18 4.21 3.61
CA ALA A 147 4.82 5.12 2.70
C ALA A 147 5.39 4.36 1.52
N TYR A 148 4.67 4.48 0.40
CA TYR A 148 4.87 3.76 -0.84
C TYR A 148 5.87 4.45 -1.79
N CYS A 149 6.39 5.63 -1.45
CA CYS A 149 7.35 6.36 -2.28
C CYS A 149 8.37 7.16 -1.44
N THR A 150 9.52 7.52 -2.03
CA THR A 150 10.60 8.23 -1.32
C THR A 150 10.14 9.57 -0.77
N ARG A 151 9.44 10.39 -1.57
CA ARG A 151 8.96 11.71 -1.10
C ARG A 151 8.07 11.59 0.13
N ALA A 152 7.15 10.62 0.15
CA ALA A 152 6.24 10.43 1.27
C ALA A 152 6.97 10.04 2.57
N LYS A 153 8.02 9.21 2.47
CA LYS A 153 8.89 8.84 3.60
C LYS A 153 9.62 10.05 4.18
N VAL A 154 10.18 10.91 3.32
CA VAL A 154 10.92 12.10 3.75
C VAL A 154 9.97 13.17 4.30
N GLU A 155 8.76 13.29 3.77
CA GLU A 155 7.73 14.15 4.36
C GLU A 155 7.31 13.67 5.76
N LEU A 156 7.28 12.34 6.00
CA LEU A 156 7.01 11.80 7.33
C LEU A 156 8.13 12.14 8.31
N LEU A 157 9.38 12.03 7.85
CA LEU A 157 10.54 12.49 8.62
C LEU A 157 10.36 13.96 9.01
N ARG A 158 10.02 14.84 8.06
CA ARG A 158 9.82 16.27 8.31
C ARG A 158 8.73 16.57 9.34
N VAL A 159 7.56 15.94 9.20
CA VAL A 159 6.39 16.26 10.04
C VAL A 159 6.38 15.54 11.39
N LYS A 160 7.10 14.41 11.52
CA LYS A 160 7.14 13.60 12.75
C LYS A 160 8.55 13.27 13.20
N GLY A 161 9.38 12.70 12.32
CA GLY A 161 10.69 12.15 12.68
C GLY A 161 11.66 13.17 13.27
N MET A 162 11.67 14.41 12.76
CA MET A 162 12.56 15.48 13.23
C MET A 162 12.37 15.83 14.72
N ARG A 163 11.19 15.56 15.29
CA ARG A 163 10.93 15.80 16.72
C ARG A 163 11.73 14.88 17.64
N PHE A 164 12.31 13.80 17.10
CA PHE A 164 13.16 12.88 17.84
C PHE A 164 14.65 13.23 17.76
N ASP A 165 15.04 14.34 17.13
CA ASP A 165 16.42 14.82 17.12
C ASP A 165 17.45 13.74 16.67
N PRO A 166 17.31 13.21 15.44
CA PRO A 166 18.18 12.13 14.95
C PRO A 166 19.60 12.60 14.69
N ASP A 167 20.58 11.71 14.92
CA ASP A 167 21.97 11.90 14.46
C ASP A 167 22.20 11.27 13.08
N LEU A 168 21.43 10.22 12.77
CA LEU A 168 21.49 9.50 11.50
C LEU A 168 20.07 9.21 11.01
N VAL A 169 19.80 9.48 9.75
CA VAL A 169 18.57 9.08 9.08
C VAL A 169 18.93 8.09 7.97
N LEU A 170 18.49 6.85 8.16
CA LEU A 170 18.66 5.76 7.21
C LEU A 170 17.38 5.57 6.40
N LEU A 171 17.41 5.91 5.12
CA LEU A 171 16.33 5.61 4.18
C LEU A 171 16.53 4.21 3.58
N LEU A 172 15.68 3.25 3.98
CA LEU A 172 15.61 1.95 3.36
C LEU A 172 14.81 2.05 2.05
N PHE A 173 15.54 1.98 0.94
CA PHE A 173 15.04 2.14 -0.42
C PHE A 173 14.68 0.78 -1.02
N THR A 174 13.47 0.66 -1.53
CA THR A 174 12.84 -0.58 -2.03
C THR A 174 12.30 -0.36 -3.44
N GLU A 175 11.81 -1.41 -4.12
CA GLU A 175 11.33 -1.27 -5.49
C GLU A 175 10.18 -0.25 -5.63
N ASN A 176 9.27 -0.18 -4.66
CA ASN A 176 8.11 0.70 -4.74
C ASN A 176 8.47 2.19 -4.60
N ASP A 177 9.68 2.55 -4.17
CA ASP A 177 10.07 3.94 -3.91
C ASP A 177 9.94 4.86 -5.13
N PHE A 178 10.04 4.32 -6.35
CA PHE A 178 9.85 5.09 -7.57
C PHE A 178 8.39 5.44 -7.87
N ASN A 179 7.41 4.83 -7.21
CA ASN A 179 6.00 5.02 -7.56
C ASN A 179 5.53 6.46 -7.29
N ASN A 180 5.10 7.17 -8.35
CA ASN A 180 4.49 8.50 -8.19
C ASN A 180 3.00 8.42 -7.80
N PHE A 181 2.59 7.35 -7.12
CA PHE A 181 1.21 7.07 -6.74
C PHE A 181 1.18 5.98 -5.66
N ASN A 182 0.14 6.00 -4.81
CA ASN A 182 -0.08 4.94 -3.84
C ASN A 182 -0.84 3.78 -4.49
N HIS A 183 -0.27 2.57 -4.52
CA HIS A 183 -1.02 1.37 -4.91
C HIS A 183 -2.18 1.09 -3.95
N GLU A 184 -2.05 1.48 -2.69
CA GLU A 184 -3.03 1.32 -1.63
C GLU A 184 -3.88 2.58 -1.44
N ALA A 185 -3.89 3.53 -2.39
CA ALA A 185 -4.89 4.61 -2.39
C ALA A 185 -6.24 4.05 -2.80
N PHE A 186 -6.88 3.37 -1.88
CA PHE A 186 -8.24 2.97 -2.06
C PHE A 186 -9.17 4.20 -2.12
N ARG A 187 -10.35 4.04 -2.72
CA ARG A 187 -11.56 4.80 -2.33
C ARG A 187 -12.04 4.38 -0.92
N LEU A 188 -11.13 4.11 0.00
CA LEU A 188 -11.47 3.80 1.39
C LEU A 188 -11.86 5.14 2.02
N GLY A 189 -13.16 5.26 2.28
CA GLY A 189 -13.66 6.41 3.00
C GLY A 189 -13.06 6.47 4.39
N SER A 190 -12.87 7.69 4.83
CA SER A 190 -13.53 8.22 6.03
C SER A 190 -13.79 9.66 5.82
N PRO A 191 -14.91 10.20 6.32
CA PRO A 191 -15.08 11.62 6.36
C PRO A 191 -13.84 12.22 7.02
N VAL A 192 -13.22 13.18 6.36
CA VAL A 192 -12.55 14.23 7.12
C VAL A 192 -13.57 14.68 8.15
N ARG A 193 -13.17 14.77 9.43
CA ARG A 193 -14.08 15.21 10.48
C ARG A 193 -14.63 16.56 10.05
N ARG A 194 -15.90 16.56 9.63
CA ARG A 194 -16.59 17.73 9.11
C ARG A 194 -17.72 18.05 10.06
N PRO A 195 -18.17 19.30 10.10
CA PRO A 195 -19.44 19.62 10.72
C PRO A 195 -20.51 18.68 10.16
N PHE A 196 -21.37 18.12 11.02
CA PHE A 196 -22.46 17.22 10.63
C PHE A 196 -23.26 17.74 9.43
N LEU A 197 -23.52 19.06 9.41
CA LEU A 197 -24.23 19.73 8.32
C LEU A 197 -23.55 19.56 6.96
N VAL A 198 -22.21 19.55 6.90
CA VAL A 198 -21.45 19.40 5.66
C VAL A 198 -21.61 17.99 5.09
N ASP A 199 -21.54 16.96 5.94
CA ASP A 199 -21.75 15.59 5.49
C ASP A 199 -23.21 15.36 5.06
N GLU A 200 -24.18 15.90 5.80
CA GLU A 200 -25.60 15.83 5.42
C GLU A 200 -25.89 16.54 4.09
N LEU A 201 -25.34 17.73 3.87
CA LEU A 201 -25.46 18.44 2.59
C LEU A 201 -24.80 17.64 1.47
N PHE A 202 -23.64 17.04 1.71
CA PHE A 202 -22.94 16.24 0.71
C PHE A 202 -23.73 14.99 0.31
N ILE A 203 -24.38 14.33 1.26
CA ILE A 203 -25.21 13.15 1.01
C ILE A 203 -26.49 13.53 0.25
N ARG A 204 -27.16 14.62 0.68
CA ARG A 204 -28.52 14.94 0.21
C ARG A 204 -28.56 15.85 -1.04
N TRP A 205 -27.54 16.68 -1.26
CA TRP A 205 -27.53 17.70 -2.31
C TRP A 205 -26.43 17.41 -3.35
N HIS A 206 -26.83 17.08 -4.57
CA HIS A 206 -25.93 16.67 -5.66
C HIS A 206 -25.07 17.85 -6.13
N THR A 207 -25.62 19.06 -6.15
CA THR A 207 -24.90 20.28 -6.53
C THR A 207 -23.80 20.57 -5.52
N PHE A 208 -24.12 20.51 -4.22
CA PHE A 208 -23.15 20.69 -3.15
C PHE A 208 -22.05 19.63 -3.22
N ARG A 209 -22.44 18.36 -3.44
CA ARG A 209 -21.51 17.26 -3.67
C ARG A 209 -20.60 17.52 -4.87
N ALA A 210 -21.14 17.84 -6.04
CA ALA A 210 -20.37 18.09 -7.26
C ALA A 210 -19.37 19.26 -7.11
N LEU A 211 -19.75 20.32 -6.40
CA LEU A 211 -18.84 21.42 -6.06
C LEU A 211 -17.74 20.95 -5.11
N CYS A 212 -18.11 20.24 -4.05
CA CYS A 212 -17.17 19.70 -3.08
C CYS A 212 -16.16 18.73 -3.70
N THR A 213 -16.58 17.88 -4.63
CA THR A 213 -15.68 16.96 -5.33
C THR A 213 -14.76 17.68 -6.31
N ARG A 214 -15.30 18.57 -7.16
CA ARG A 214 -14.50 19.25 -8.19
C ARG A 214 -13.50 20.25 -7.63
N LEU A 215 -13.90 20.99 -6.60
CA LEU A 215 -13.08 22.02 -5.98
C LEU A 215 -12.32 21.48 -4.77
N ASN A 216 -12.46 20.18 -4.46
CA ASN A 216 -11.90 19.53 -3.28
C ASN A 216 -12.28 20.24 -1.95
N LEU A 217 -13.47 20.83 -1.88
CA LEU A 217 -13.94 21.47 -0.64
C LEU A 217 -14.09 20.40 0.44
N PHE A 218 -13.68 20.74 1.66
CA PHE A 218 -13.68 19.82 2.79
C PHE A 218 -12.98 18.48 2.50
N TYR A 219 -12.06 18.43 1.53
CA TYR A 219 -11.34 17.23 1.07
C TYR A 219 -12.18 16.14 0.38
N PHE A 220 -13.40 16.45 -0.07
CA PHE A 220 -14.23 15.46 -0.76
C PHE A 220 -13.64 15.02 -2.11
N GLY A 221 -12.89 15.88 -2.79
CA GLY A 221 -12.19 15.52 -4.04
C GLY A 221 -11.09 14.48 -3.83
N ALA A 222 -10.24 14.69 -2.82
CA ALA A 222 -9.17 13.76 -2.45
C ALA A 222 -9.70 12.39 -1.98
N GLN A 223 -10.90 12.33 -1.40
CA GLN A 223 -11.55 11.07 -1.01
C GLN A 223 -12.07 10.26 -2.19
N ILE A 224 -12.57 10.93 -3.23
CA ILE A 224 -13.21 10.26 -4.38
C ILE A 224 -12.20 9.89 -5.46
N ASP A 225 -11.15 10.69 -5.60
CA ASP A 225 -10.02 10.42 -6.48
C ASP A 225 -8.67 10.68 -5.76
N PRO A 226 -8.29 9.77 -4.84
CA PRO A 226 -7.01 9.88 -4.12
C PRO A 226 -5.82 9.72 -5.06
N VAL A 227 -6.00 9.13 -6.25
CA VAL A 227 -4.91 8.91 -7.22
C VAL A 227 -4.47 10.22 -7.85
N THR A 228 -5.41 11.01 -8.36
CA THR A 228 -5.10 12.33 -8.93
C THR A 228 -4.56 13.27 -7.86
N TRP A 229 -5.12 13.23 -6.65
CA TRP A 229 -4.60 14.02 -5.53
C TRP A 229 -3.16 13.62 -5.16
N ASN A 230 -2.88 12.32 -4.99
CA ASN A 230 -1.54 11.82 -4.69
C ASN A 230 -0.54 12.22 -5.77
N ARG A 231 -0.89 12.07 -7.05
CA ARG A 231 -0.03 12.47 -8.15
C ARG A 231 0.30 13.97 -8.08
N LYS A 232 -0.70 14.81 -7.81
CA LYS A 232 -0.50 16.26 -7.65
C LYS A 232 0.38 16.60 -6.44
N ALA A 233 0.23 15.87 -5.33
CA ALA A 233 1.01 16.07 -4.11
C ALA A 233 2.45 15.56 -4.24
N ILE A 234 2.66 14.48 -4.99
CA ILE A 234 3.95 13.83 -5.19
C ILE A 234 4.81 14.53 -6.25
N GLY A 235 4.18 15.16 -7.23
CA GLY A 235 4.90 15.73 -8.37
C GLY A 235 5.33 14.65 -9.38
N ASP A 236 6.16 15.07 -10.32
CA ASP A 236 6.53 14.26 -11.49
C ASP A 236 7.72 13.33 -11.21
N ASN A 237 8.51 13.59 -10.17
CA ASN A 237 9.64 12.75 -9.81
C ASN A 237 9.86 12.68 -8.29
N ASN A 238 9.15 11.76 -7.65
CA ASN A 238 9.15 11.67 -6.19
C ASN A 238 10.53 11.37 -5.60
N VAL A 239 11.39 10.61 -6.29
CA VAL A 239 12.72 10.26 -5.77
C VAL A 239 13.63 11.47 -5.82
N VAL A 240 13.66 12.21 -6.94
CA VAL A 240 14.46 13.44 -7.06
C VAL A 240 14.02 14.47 -6.03
N GLU A 241 12.72 14.74 -5.94
CA GLU A 241 12.18 15.72 -5.00
C GLU A 241 12.37 15.27 -3.54
N GLY A 242 12.22 13.98 -3.27
CA GLY A 242 12.41 13.40 -1.93
C GLY A 242 13.87 13.43 -1.47
N LEU A 243 14.83 13.12 -2.35
CA LEU A 243 16.26 13.18 -2.01
C LEU A 243 16.75 14.62 -1.83
N ALA A 244 16.26 15.56 -2.63
CA ALA A 244 16.54 16.98 -2.43
C ALA A 244 15.99 17.48 -1.08
N LEU A 245 14.78 17.07 -0.71
CA LEU A 245 14.19 17.39 0.60
C LEU A 245 15.00 16.75 1.74
N LEU A 246 15.44 15.49 1.59
CA LEU A 246 16.24 14.79 2.60
C LEU A 246 17.58 15.51 2.84
N ALA A 247 18.25 15.95 1.77
CA ALA A 247 19.47 16.72 1.86
C ALA A 247 19.25 18.07 2.57
N SER A 248 18.20 18.80 2.21
CA SER A 248 17.85 20.06 2.86
C SER A 248 17.54 19.89 4.34
N LEU A 249 16.81 18.84 4.73
CA LEU A 249 16.53 18.55 6.14
C LEU A 249 17.79 18.16 6.90
N SER A 250 18.70 17.40 6.27
CA SER A 250 19.99 17.03 6.85
C SER A 250 20.84 18.26 7.16
N GLU A 251 20.91 19.23 6.24
CA GLU A 251 21.62 20.49 6.48
C GLU A 251 20.95 21.33 7.58
N GLN A 252 19.62 21.41 7.57
CA GLN A 252 18.86 22.23 8.53
C GLN A 252 18.91 21.67 9.97
N HIS A 253 18.95 20.34 10.11
CA HIS A 253 18.85 19.65 11.40
C HIS A 253 20.12 18.90 11.79
N GLU A 254 21.22 19.09 11.04
CA GLU A 254 22.56 18.59 11.33
C GLU A 254 22.65 17.07 11.57
N PHE A 255 21.84 16.28 10.86
CA PHE A 255 21.92 14.81 10.89
C PHE A 255 22.61 14.24 9.65
N ASP A 256 23.15 13.03 9.77
CA ASP A 256 23.74 12.32 8.64
C ASP A 256 22.69 11.55 7.84
N PRO A 257 22.53 11.79 6.52
CA PRO A 257 21.63 11.03 5.68
C PRO A 257 22.35 9.83 5.09
N MET A 258 21.67 8.69 5.00
CA MET A 258 22.18 7.49 4.34
C MET A 258 21.06 6.74 3.65
N ILE A 259 21.33 6.14 2.49
CA ILE A 259 20.39 5.26 1.80
C ILE A 259 20.92 3.83 1.86
N ALA A 260 20.06 2.89 2.23
CA ALA A 260 20.34 1.47 2.06
C ALA A 260 19.34 0.85 1.09
N VAL A 261 19.86 0.17 0.07
CA VAL A 261 19.05 -0.48 -0.98
C VAL A 261 18.67 -1.89 -0.52
N TRP A 262 17.37 -2.12 -0.40
CA TRP A 262 16.77 -3.41 -0.13
C TRP A 262 16.53 -4.17 -1.45
N PRO A 263 17.06 -5.40 -1.59
CA PRO A 263 16.91 -6.17 -2.82
C PRO A 263 15.52 -6.83 -2.94
N HIS A 264 15.22 -7.26 -4.16
CA HIS A 264 14.18 -8.23 -4.45
C HIS A 264 14.75 -9.65 -4.39
N PHE A 265 14.03 -10.57 -3.75
CA PHE A 265 14.48 -11.96 -3.57
C PHE A 265 13.69 -12.91 -4.45
N GLU A 266 14.32 -13.41 -5.51
CA GLU A 266 13.78 -14.49 -6.34
C GLU A 266 14.20 -15.87 -5.81
N ASP A 267 13.67 -16.93 -6.41
CA ASP A 267 14.01 -18.30 -5.99
C ASP A 267 15.48 -18.68 -6.27
N GLU A 268 16.12 -18.01 -7.24
CA GLU A 268 17.50 -18.30 -7.65
C GLU A 268 18.38 -17.04 -7.74
N HIS A 269 17.84 -15.86 -7.44
CA HIS A 269 18.53 -14.58 -7.64
C HIS A 269 18.20 -13.59 -6.52
N ILE A 270 19.15 -12.70 -6.23
CA ILE A 270 18.97 -11.54 -5.36
C ILE A 270 19.28 -10.32 -6.22
N ILE A 271 18.31 -9.43 -6.38
CA ILE A 271 18.33 -8.39 -7.42
C ILE A 271 18.14 -7.03 -6.77
N ASP A 272 19.11 -6.14 -6.94
CA ASP A 272 18.90 -4.74 -6.55
C ASP A 272 17.91 -4.05 -7.52
N PRO A 273 16.95 -3.29 -7.00
CA PRO A 273 15.90 -2.71 -7.82
C PRO A 273 16.39 -1.52 -8.64
N HIS A 274 15.93 -1.45 -9.89
CA HIS A 274 16.03 -0.28 -10.79
C HIS A 274 17.46 0.12 -11.17
N ALA A 275 18.14 -0.78 -11.87
CA ALA A 275 19.35 -0.44 -12.60
C ALA A 275 19.13 0.61 -13.69
N MET A 276 20.19 1.32 -14.08
CA MET A 276 20.19 2.21 -15.23
C MET A 276 19.97 1.41 -16.52
N PRO A 277 19.16 1.90 -17.48
CA PRO A 277 18.85 1.17 -18.73
C PRO A 277 20.09 0.71 -19.51
N ASP A 278 21.11 1.57 -19.61
CA ASP A 278 22.32 1.29 -20.40
C ASP A 278 23.52 0.84 -19.53
N ARG A 279 23.35 0.75 -18.21
CA ARG A 279 24.41 0.45 -17.23
C ARG A 279 23.84 -0.40 -16.09
N PRO A 280 23.68 -1.72 -16.30
CA PRO A 280 22.98 -2.59 -15.35
C PRO A 280 23.68 -2.68 -13.97
N ASP A 281 24.97 -2.37 -13.90
CA ASP A 281 25.74 -2.38 -12.66
C ASP A 281 25.56 -1.11 -11.81
N GLU A 282 24.93 -0.05 -12.34
CA GLU A 282 24.64 1.20 -11.63
C GLU A 282 23.15 1.33 -11.35
N LEU A 283 22.76 1.68 -10.12
CA LEU A 283 21.35 1.92 -9.80
C LEU A 283 20.98 3.38 -10.04
N ILE A 284 19.73 3.61 -10.47
CA ILE A 284 19.19 4.96 -10.64
C ILE A 284 19.33 5.74 -9.32
N VAL A 285 18.99 5.11 -8.18
CA VAL A 285 19.05 5.76 -6.85
C VAL A 285 20.47 6.19 -6.46
N GLU A 286 21.50 5.44 -6.84
CA GLU A 286 22.89 5.79 -6.52
C GLU A 286 23.34 7.04 -7.25
N ARG A 287 22.93 7.17 -8.52
CA ARG A 287 23.24 8.34 -9.34
C ARG A 287 22.49 9.56 -8.85
N LEU A 288 21.22 9.40 -8.48
CA LEU A 288 20.42 10.49 -7.92
C LEU A 288 20.93 10.96 -6.55
N ALA A 289 21.27 10.03 -5.66
CA ALA A 289 21.80 10.33 -4.33
C ALA A 289 23.17 11.02 -4.40
N ALA A 290 23.99 10.65 -5.39
CA ALA A 290 25.28 11.29 -5.62
C ALA A 290 25.16 12.78 -5.93
N MET A 291 24.07 13.25 -6.56
CA MET A 291 23.83 14.68 -6.80
C MET A 291 23.72 15.49 -5.49
N HIS A 292 23.42 14.83 -4.37
CA HIS A 292 23.29 15.41 -3.04
C HIS A 292 24.39 14.94 -2.07
N ALA A 293 25.43 14.27 -2.57
CA ALA A 293 26.48 13.64 -1.76
C ALA A 293 25.95 12.69 -0.65
N ILE A 294 24.78 12.08 -0.86
CA ILE A 294 24.19 11.13 0.09
C ILE A 294 24.81 9.75 -0.16
N PRO A 295 25.41 9.11 0.87
CA PRO A 295 25.96 7.75 0.75
C PRO A 295 24.86 6.71 0.48
N VAL A 296 25.18 5.75 -0.38
CA VAL A 296 24.30 4.63 -0.72
C VAL A 296 25.02 3.31 -0.46
N PHE A 297 24.35 2.39 0.22
CA PHE A 297 24.83 1.04 0.53
C PHE A 297 23.85 0.00 -0.01
N ARG A 298 24.33 -1.01 -0.75
CA ARG A 298 23.47 -2.11 -1.23
C ARG A 298 23.55 -3.30 -0.30
N ILE A 299 22.45 -3.60 0.40
CA ILE A 299 22.39 -4.72 1.37
C ILE A 299 22.46 -6.08 0.66
N SER A 300 22.11 -6.14 -0.64
CA SER A 300 22.17 -7.32 -1.50
C SER A 300 23.48 -8.10 -1.40
N HIS A 301 24.62 -7.43 -1.29
CA HIS A 301 25.94 -8.06 -1.18
C HIS A 301 26.06 -8.96 0.06
N ALA A 302 25.54 -8.51 1.20
CA ALA A 302 25.57 -9.30 2.43
C ALA A 302 24.70 -10.57 2.28
N PHE A 303 23.50 -10.44 1.71
CA PHE A 303 22.64 -11.57 1.44
C PHE A 303 23.23 -12.55 0.41
N ALA A 304 23.84 -12.05 -0.66
CA ALA A 304 24.47 -12.86 -1.69
C ALA A 304 25.67 -13.64 -1.12
N THR A 305 26.51 -12.98 -0.32
CA THR A 305 27.64 -13.61 0.38
C THR A 305 27.16 -14.70 1.32
N HIS A 306 26.16 -14.40 2.15
CA HIS A 306 25.58 -15.37 3.08
C HIS A 306 24.94 -16.57 2.35
N TRP A 307 24.24 -16.32 1.23
CA TRP A 307 23.64 -17.37 0.41
C TRP A 307 24.68 -18.28 -0.24
N ALA A 308 25.76 -17.70 -0.77
CA ALA A 308 26.86 -18.46 -1.36
C ALA A 308 27.55 -19.36 -0.32
N ALA A 309 27.73 -18.88 0.92
CA ALA A 309 28.39 -19.60 1.99
C ALA A 309 27.60 -20.82 2.52
N HIS A 310 26.27 -20.80 2.45
CA HIS A 310 25.41 -21.85 3.02
C HIS A 310 24.90 -22.86 1.97
N GLY A 311 25.44 -22.81 0.74
CA GLY A 311 25.02 -23.63 -0.40
C GLY A 311 23.66 -23.21 -0.95
N LYS A 312 23.51 -23.20 -2.29
CA LYS A 312 22.27 -22.86 -3.00
C LYS A 312 21.13 -23.89 -2.84
N SER A 313 21.14 -24.66 -1.75
CA SER A 313 20.16 -25.70 -1.43
C SER A 313 18.78 -25.13 -1.05
N PHE A 314 18.70 -23.82 -0.79
CA PHE A 314 17.47 -23.12 -0.46
C PHE A 314 17.30 -21.86 -1.32
N SER A 315 16.04 -21.53 -1.58
CA SER A 315 15.65 -20.31 -2.31
C SER A 315 15.87 -19.07 -1.43
N PRO A 316 16.55 -18.01 -1.91
CA PRO A 316 16.67 -16.73 -1.20
C PRO A 316 15.32 -16.15 -0.83
N ARG A 317 14.34 -16.20 -1.74
CA ARG A 317 12.95 -15.80 -1.48
C ARG A 317 12.42 -16.47 -0.23
N ARG A 318 12.51 -17.79 -0.11
CA ARG A 318 11.95 -18.53 1.04
C ARG A 318 12.75 -18.35 2.32
N ARG A 319 14.06 -18.10 2.23
CA ARG A 319 14.91 -17.94 3.42
C ARG A 319 14.87 -16.55 4.01
N TYR A 320 15.03 -15.52 3.18
CA TYR A 320 15.22 -14.15 3.64
C TYR A 320 13.93 -13.34 3.63
N THR A 321 12.85 -13.87 3.06
CA THR A 321 11.53 -13.23 3.06
C THR A 321 10.47 -14.17 3.62
N VAL A 322 9.27 -13.65 3.89
CA VAL A 322 8.09 -14.46 4.22
C VAL A 322 7.55 -15.28 3.04
N GLY A 323 8.27 -15.29 1.92
CA GLY A 323 7.95 -16.00 0.68
C GLY A 323 7.47 -15.11 -0.46
N ASP A 324 7.31 -13.80 -0.21
CA ASP A 324 6.73 -12.83 -1.14
C ASP A 324 7.74 -11.89 -1.81
N ARG A 325 9.04 -12.25 -1.73
CA ARG A 325 10.17 -11.58 -2.40
C ARG A 325 10.57 -10.22 -1.84
N LEU A 326 9.83 -9.67 -0.87
CA LEU A 326 10.09 -8.34 -0.32
C LEU A 326 10.16 -8.32 1.20
N HIS A 327 9.14 -8.85 1.89
CA HIS A 327 9.02 -8.66 3.34
C HIS A 327 9.95 -9.62 4.08
N PRO A 328 10.82 -9.12 4.97
CA PRO A 328 11.88 -9.92 5.55
C PRO A 328 11.33 -11.05 6.42
N SER A 329 12.00 -12.20 6.38
CA SER A 329 11.89 -13.21 7.44
C SER A 329 12.70 -12.76 8.66
N VAL A 330 12.62 -13.50 9.78
CA VAL A 330 13.47 -13.27 10.95
C VAL A 330 14.98 -13.30 10.59
N GLU A 331 15.38 -14.27 9.76
CA GLU A 331 16.75 -14.36 9.24
C GLU A 331 17.10 -13.19 8.31
N GLY A 332 16.13 -12.77 7.49
CA GLY A 332 16.24 -11.57 6.66
C GLY A 332 16.52 -10.31 7.49
N CYS A 333 15.77 -10.13 8.57
CA CYS A 333 15.96 -9.02 9.50
C CYS A 333 17.33 -9.05 10.19
N ARG A 334 17.79 -10.23 10.60
CA ARG A 334 19.11 -10.43 11.22
C ARG A 334 20.25 -9.99 10.30
N LEU A 335 20.30 -10.54 9.09
CA LEU A 335 21.36 -10.22 8.13
C LEU A 335 21.32 -8.75 7.69
N ALA A 336 20.12 -8.18 7.54
CA ALA A 336 19.97 -6.77 7.25
C ALA A 336 20.55 -5.89 8.36
N ALA A 337 20.24 -6.19 9.62
CA ALA A 337 20.77 -5.45 10.76
C ALA A 337 22.31 -5.54 10.85
N GLU A 338 22.89 -6.73 10.66
CA GLU A 338 24.34 -6.93 10.64
C GLU A 338 25.03 -6.13 9.52
N ALA A 339 24.47 -6.18 8.30
CA ALA A 339 25.00 -5.44 7.16
C ALA A 339 24.89 -3.92 7.36
N LEU A 340 23.76 -3.45 7.89
CA LEU A 340 23.54 -2.04 8.20
C LEU A 340 24.49 -1.54 9.27
N LYS A 341 24.74 -2.34 10.33
CA LYS A 341 25.72 -1.97 11.36
C LYS A 341 27.09 -1.72 10.74
N GLY A 342 27.59 -2.65 9.93
CA GLY A 342 28.88 -2.50 9.25
C GLY A 342 28.95 -1.25 8.36
N ALA A 343 27.88 -0.96 7.62
CA ALA A 343 27.81 0.23 6.77
C ALA A 343 27.72 1.54 7.58
N ILE A 344 27.06 1.52 8.74
CA ILE A 344 26.96 2.68 9.62
C ILE A 344 28.29 2.94 10.36
N ASP A 345 28.99 1.88 10.75
CA ASP A 345 30.32 1.99 11.36
C ASP A 345 31.34 2.56 10.34
N ASP A 346 31.16 2.28 9.04
CA ASP A 346 31.99 2.80 7.94
C ASP A 346 31.40 4.05 7.23
N LEU A 347 30.49 4.77 7.90
CA LEU A 347 29.73 5.85 7.29
C LEU A 347 30.61 6.96 6.71
N GLU A 348 31.72 7.33 7.37
CA GLU A 348 32.58 8.39 6.85
C GLU A 348 33.27 8.00 5.54
N ALA A 349 33.66 6.74 5.36
CA ALA A 349 34.22 6.27 4.09
C ALA A 349 33.16 6.30 2.97
N LEU A 350 31.93 5.89 3.27
CA LEU A 350 30.81 5.99 2.34
C LEU A 350 30.54 7.45 1.94
N ARG A 351 30.57 8.38 2.91
CA ARG A 351 30.41 9.83 2.66
C ARG A 351 31.53 10.40 1.81
N ALA A 352 32.78 10.04 2.10
CA ALA A 352 33.93 10.47 1.31
C ALA A 352 33.79 10.01 -0.16
N SER A 353 33.33 8.78 -0.37
CA SER A 353 33.04 8.25 -1.71
C SER A 353 31.89 9.01 -2.39
N ALA A 354 30.80 9.28 -1.67
CA ALA A 354 29.64 10.02 -2.19
C ALA A 354 30.00 11.46 -2.57
N ARG A 355 30.73 12.20 -1.72
CA ARG A 355 31.21 13.57 -1.99
C ARG A 355 32.13 13.62 -3.21
N ARG A 356 33.01 12.62 -3.37
CA ARG A 356 33.88 12.52 -4.55
C ARG A 356 33.07 12.32 -5.82
N ARG A 357 32.07 11.44 -5.79
CA ARG A 357 31.17 11.20 -6.93
C ARG A 357 30.38 12.47 -7.28
N ALA A 358 29.83 13.17 -6.28
CA ALA A 358 29.11 14.43 -6.44
C ALA A 358 29.93 15.51 -7.17
N ARG A 359 31.21 15.66 -6.80
CA ARG A 359 32.13 16.64 -7.43
C ARG A 359 32.46 16.31 -8.88
N SER A 360 32.41 15.03 -9.25
CA SER A 360 32.73 14.55 -10.60
C SER A 360 31.53 14.49 -11.55
N SER A 361 30.31 14.65 -11.04
CA SER A 361 29.07 14.51 -11.82
C SER A 361 28.46 15.86 -12.17
N SER A 362 28.20 16.11 -13.45
CA SER A 362 27.17 17.08 -13.87
C SER A 362 25.78 16.60 -13.43
N PRO A 363 24.74 17.46 -13.41
CA PRO A 363 23.37 17.03 -13.12
C PRO A 363 23.00 15.83 -13.98
N ASP A 364 22.63 14.72 -13.34
CA ASP A 364 22.50 13.43 -14.00
C ASP A 364 21.13 13.30 -14.67
N THR A 365 20.96 14.02 -15.77
CA THR A 365 19.69 14.10 -16.51
C THR A 365 19.19 12.71 -16.92
N ALA A 366 20.09 11.80 -17.29
CA ALA A 366 19.75 10.41 -17.61
C ALA A 366 19.15 9.68 -16.41
N ALA A 367 19.72 9.82 -15.21
CA ALA A 367 19.14 9.23 -13.99
C ALA A 367 17.80 9.89 -13.62
N VAL A 368 17.67 11.20 -13.79
CA VAL A 368 16.41 11.94 -13.56
C VAL A 368 15.31 11.45 -14.50
N ASP A 369 15.62 11.28 -15.79
CA ASP A 369 14.66 10.82 -16.80
C ASP A 369 14.29 9.34 -16.62
N ALA A 370 15.26 8.51 -16.25
CA ALA A 370 15.02 7.11 -15.89
C ALA A 370 14.09 7.00 -14.67
N ALA A 371 14.31 7.82 -13.64
CA ALA A 371 13.45 7.91 -12.47
C ALA A 371 12.04 8.39 -12.80
N ARG A 372 11.92 9.46 -13.61
CA ARG A 372 10.62 9.97 -14.08
C ARG A 372 9.84 8.89 -14.84
N THR A 373 10.52 8.20 -15.75
CA THR A 373 9.93 7.10 -16.53
C THR A 373 9.46 5.97 -15.62
N ARG A 374 10.26 5.61 -14.61
CA ARG A 374 9.90 4.54 -13.67
C ARG A 374 8.70 4.91 -12.82
N GLY A 375 8.62 6.15 -12.36
CA GLY A 375 7.51 6.64 -11.53
C GLY A 375 6.22 6.92 -12.28
N SER A 376 6.30 7.09 -13.60
CA SER A 376 5.14 7.34 -14.48
C SER A 376 4.37 6.07 -14.87
N ARG A 377 4.75 4.89 -14.36
CA ARG A 377 4.03 3.64 -14.65
C ARG A 377 2.58 3.73 -14.18
N THR A 378 1.67 3.10 -14.94
CA THR A 378 0.27 3.04 -14.57
C THR A 378 0.09 2.22 -13.29
N PRO A 379 -0.67 2.71 -12.29
CA PRO A 379 -0.98 1.93 -11.11
C PRO A 379 -1.69 0.62 -11.47
N ASP A 380 -1.19 -0.51 -10.96
CA ASP A 380 -1.86 -1.81 -11.04
C ASP A 380 -2.70 -2.05 -9.78
N TYR A 381 -4.00 -1.76 -9.85
CA TYR A 381 -4.96 -1.96 -8.76
C TYR A 381 -5.62 -3.36 -8.79
N SER A 382 -5.19 -4.27 -9.65
CA SER A 382 -5.84 -5.58 -9.79
C SER A 382 -5.88 -6.35 -8.45
N ARG A 383 -4.74 -6.44 -7.75
CA ARG A 383 -4.66 -7.07 -6.42
C ARG A 383 -5.50 -6.35 -5.36
N VAL A 384 -5.56 -5.03 -5.40
CA VAL A 384 -6.37 -4.23 -4.46
C VAL A 384 -7.85 -4.56 -4.64
N TYR A 385 -8.31 -4.64 -5.89
CA TYR A 385 -9.68 -5.02 -6.20
C TYR A 385 -9.98 -6.46 -5.79
N VAL A 386 -9.06 -7.40 -5.98
CA VAL A 386 -9.20 -8.79 -5.49
C VAL A 386 -9.32 -8.84 -3.98
N ASN A 387 -8.42 -8.19 -3.24
CA ASN A 387 -8.46 -8.18 -1.78
C ASN A 387 -9.73 -7.52 -1.24
N THR A 388 -10.13 -6.39 -1.82
CA THR A 388 -11.39 -5.72 -1.45
C THR A 388 -12.59 -6.63 -1.70
N ALA A 389 -12.60 -7.35 -2.84
CA ALA A 389 -13.65 -8.29 -3.18
C ALA A 389 -13.69 -9.48 -2.20
N ASN A 390 -12.54 -10.03 -1.80
CA ASN A 390 -12.44 -11.10 -0.81
C ASN A 390 -13.06 -10.66 0.53
N THR A 391 -12.73 -9.46 1.01
CA THR A 391 -13.29 -8.89 2.25
C THR A 391 -14.79 -8.67 2.15
N LEU A 392 -15.28 -8.09 1.05
CA LEU A 392 -16.72 -7.88 0.82
C LEU A 392 -17.48 -9.20 0.77
N TYR A 393 -16.90 -10.21 0.13
CA TYR A 393 -17.47 -11.55 0.06
C TYR A 393 -17.58 -12.19 1.46
N ALA A 394 -16.53 -12.07 2.29
CA ALA A 394 -16.55 -12.54 3.67
C ALA A 394 -17.60 -11.82 4.53
N GLN A 395 -17.93 -10.56 4.22
CA GLN A 395 -19.00 -9.79 4.85
C GLN A 395 -20.40 -10.10 4.31
N GLY A 396 -20.55 -11.04 3.36
CA GLY A 396 -21.82 -11.35 2.72
C GLY A 396 -22.28 -10.36 1.64
N LYS A 397 -21.47 -9.35 1.30
CA LYS A 397 -21.78 -8.34 0.28
C LYS A 397 -21.38 -8.84 -1.12
N VAL A 398 -22.06 -9.90 -1.56
CA VAL A 398 -21.66 -10.68 -2.76
C VAL A 398 -21.69 -9.87 -4.06
N ASP A 399 -22.70 -9.03 -4.29
CA ASP A 399 -22.79 -8.18 -5.50
C ASP A 399 -21.62 -7.19 -5.61
N GLU A 400 -21.22 -6.62 -4.47
CA GLU A 400 -20.10 -5.70 -4.40
C GLU A 400 -18.78 -6.41 -4.68
N ALA A 401 -18.62 -7.63 -4.14
CA ALA A 401 -17.46 -8.46 -4.40
C ALA A 401 -17.32 -8.78 -5.91
N ILE A 402 -18.43 -9.19 -6.56
CA ILE A 402 -18.46 -9.44 -8.02
C ILE A 402 -18.04 -8.21 -8.81
N HIS A 403 -18.57 -7.04 -8.47
CA HIS A 403 -18.19 -5.79 -9.12
C HIS A 403 -16.68 -5.54 -9.01
N ARG A 404 -16.10 -5.77 -7.82
CA ARG A 404 -14.66 -5.58 -7.58
C ARG A 404 -13.79 -6.59 -8.31
N TYR A 405 -14.13 -7.88 -8.33
CA TYR A 405 -13.38 -8.85 -9.15
C TYR A 405 -13.39 -8.48 -10.64
N ARG A 406 -14.53 -8.01 -11.18
CA ARG A 406 -14.61 -7.51 -12.56
C ARG A 406 -13.74 -6.27 -12.78
N GLN A 407 -13.61 -5.38 -11.79
CA GLN A 407 -12.66 -4.26 -11.89
C GLN A 407 -11.21 -4.76 -11.96
N ALA A 408 -10.85 -5.79 -11.18
CA ALA A 408 -9.51 -6.41 -11.24
C ALA A 408 -9.23 -6.98 -12.64
N LEU A 409 -10.20 -7.70 -13.21
CA LEU A 409 -10.08 -8.34 -14.51
C LEU A 409 -10.05 -7.35 -15.69
N ARG A 410 -10.62 -6.14 -15.55
CA ARG A 410 -10.42 -5.07 -16.54
C ARG A 410 -8.98 -4.56 -16.59
N ILE A 411 -8.25 -4.63 -15.48
CA ILE A 411 -6.82 -4.24 -15.41
C ILE A 411 -5.94 -5.40 -15.84
N LYS A 412 -6.20 -6.60 -15.30
CA LYS A 412 -5.49 -7.83 -15.65
C LYS A 412 -6.48 -8.90 -16.07
N PRO A 413 -6.77 -9.01 -17.39
CA PRO A 413 -7.73 -9.98 -17.92
C PRO A 413 -7.39 -11.45 -17.62
N TYR A 414 -6.12 -11.77 -17.36
CA TYR A 414 -5.62 -13.13 -17.15
C TYR A 414 -5.26 -13.41 -15.68
N LEU A 415 -5.83 -12.67 -14.73
CA LEU A 415 -5.54 -12.85 -13.31
C LEU A 415 -6.30 -14.07 -12.75
N ALA A 416 -5.62 -15.22 -12.65
CA ALA A 416 -6.22 -16.50 -12.29
C ALA A 416 -6.97 -16.49 -10.94
N GLU A 417 -6.39 -15.86 -9.92
CA GLU A 417 -7.02 -15.71 -8.60
C GLU A 417 -8.36 -14.94 -8.70
N ALA A 418 -8.38 -13.83 -9.43
CA ALA A 418 -9.59 -13.01 -9.59
C ALA A 418 -10.70 -13.78 -10.32
N HIS A 419 -10.34 -14.55 -11.35
CA HIS A 419 -11.28 -15.43 -12.05
C HIS A 419 -11.83 -16.54 -11.13
N ASN A 420 -10.97 -17.23 -10.38
CA ASN A 420 -11.41 -18.25 -9.44
C ASN A 420 -12.36 -17.68 -8.37
N ASN A 421 -12.01 -16.55 -7.75
CA ASN A 421 -12.81 -15.98 -6.67
C ASN A 421 -14.11 -15.33 -7.19
N LEU A 422 -14.11 -14.78 -8.41
CA LEU A 422 -15.33 -14.36 -9.09
C LEU A 422 -16.25 -15.55 -9.34
N GLY A 423 -15.70 -16.69 -9.79
CA GLY A 423 -16.47 -17.93 -9.96
C GLY A 423 -17.11 -18.40 -8.65
N VAL A 424 -16.39 -18.31 -7.53
CA VAL A 424 -16.92 -18.63 -6.19
C VAL A 424 -18.10 -17.72 -5.85
N ALA A 425 -17.95 -16.41 -6.04
CA ALA A 425 -19.00 -15.44 -5.75
C ALA A 425 -20.24 -15.65 -6.63
N LEU A 426 -20.06 -15.89 -7.93
CA LEU A 426 -21.17 -16.17 -8.87
C LEU A 426 -21.91 -17.46 -8.51
N LYS A 427 -21.17 -18.53 -8.18
CA LYS A 427 -21.76 -19.79 -7.71
C LYS A 427 -22.63 -19.58 -6.47
N SER A 428 -22.21 -18.73 -5.52
CA SER A 428 -23.00 -18.41 -4.32
C SER A 428 -24.32 -17.69 -4.61
N GLN A 429 -24.42 -17.02 -5.77
CA GLN A 429 -25.67 -16.42 -6.27
C GLN A 429 -26.49 -17.38 -7.15
N GLY A 430 -26.10 -18.65 -7.27
CA GLY A 430 -26.74 -19.61 -8.17
C GLY A 430 -26.40 -19.44 -9.66
N ARG A 431 -25.47 -18.54 -10.01
CA ARG A 431 -25.03 -18.27 -11.39
C ARG A 431 -23.96 -19.27 -11.81
N LEU A 432 -24.38 -20.53 -11.90
CA LEU A 432 -23.48 -21.68 -12.01
C LEU A 432 -22.68 -21.72 -13.32
N ASP A 433 -23.32 -21.39 -14.46
CA ASP A 433 -22.64 -21.44 -15.77
C ASP A 433 -21.57 -20.35 -15.90
N GLU A 434 -21.85 -19.12 -15.48
CA GLU A 434 -20.84 -18.06 -15.43
C GLU A 434 -19.67 -18.39 -14.49
N ALA A 435 -19.95 -19.09 -13.39
CA ALA A 435 -18.90 -19.56 -12.49
C ALA A 435 -17.97 -20.56 -13.18
N ILE A 436 -18.53 -21.50 -13.94
CA ILE A 436 -17.77 -22.51 -14.70
C ILE A 436 -16.86 -21.83 -15.73
N GLU A 437 -17.38 -20.85 -16.49
CA GLU A 437 -16.58 -20.07 -17.44
C GLU A 437 -15.38 -19.41 -16.77
N HIS A 438 -15.58 -18.77 -15.61
CA HIS A 438 -14.50 -18.11 -14.91
C HIS A 438 -13.49 -19.10 -14.29
N TYR A 439 -13.91 -20.28 -13.82
CA TYR A 439 -12.94 -21.29 -13.41
C TYR A 439 -12.10 -21.79 -14.59
N HIS A 440 -12.69 -21.93 -15.79
CA HIS A 440 -11.92 -22.24 -16.98
C HIS A 440 -10.92 -21.14 -17.32
N GLN A 441 -11.30 -19.86 -17.26
CA GLN A 441 -10.35 -18.75 -17.48
C GLN A 441 -9.20 -18.74 -16.47
N ALA A 442 -9.47 -19.08 -15.21
CA ALA A 442 -8.44 -19.24 -14.19
C ALA A 442 -7.44 -20.34 -14.56
N LEU A 443 -7.93 -21.48 -15.05
CA LEU A 443 -7.10 -22.62 -15.46
C LEU A 443 -6.38 -22.41 -16.80
N THR A 444 -6.93 -21.61 -17.71
CA THR A 444 -6.21 -21.16 -18.92
C THR A 444 -4.99 -20.34 -18.55
N SER A 445 -5.12 -19.47 -17.53
CA SER A 445 -4.03 -18.61 -17.06
C SER A 445 -3.03 -19.38 -16.19
N GLU A 446 -3.53 -20.25 -15.30
CA GLU A 446 -2.72 -21.10 -14.41
C GLU A 446 -3.21 -22.57 -14.44
N PRO A 447 -2.67 -23.41 -15.35
CA PRO A 447 -3.11 -24.80 -15.50
C PRO A 447 -2.88 -25.71 -14.29
N ASN A 448 -2.02 -25.30 -13.35
CA ASN A 448 -1.73 -26.03 -12.12
C ASN A 448 -2.40 -25.38 -10.89
N PHE A 449 -3.47 -24.60 -11.07
CA PHE A 449 -4.17 -23.98 -9.95
C PHE A 449 -5.15 -24.98 -9.28
N ALA A 450 -4.64 -25.69 -8.26
CA ALA A 450 -5.39 -26.77 -7.59
C ALA A 450 -6.77 -26.35 -7.05
N GLN A 451 -6.89 -25.13 -6.51
CA GLN A 451 -8.16 -24.60 -5.99
C GLN A 451 -9.19 -24.40 -7.11
N ALA A 452 -8.77 -23.84 -8.25
CA ALA A 452 -9.65 -23.66 -9.41
C ALA A 452 -10.13 -25.02 -9.97
N HIS A 453 -9.26 -26.04 -10.02
CA HIS A 453 -9.66 -27.41 -10.35
C HIS A 453 -10.72 -27.96 -9.38
N ASN A 454 -10.52 -27.82 -8.06
CA ASN A 454 -11.51 -28.28 -7.09
C ASN A 454 -12.84 -27.52 -7.22
N ASN A 455 -12.80 -26.21 -7.43
CA ASN A 455 -14.00 -25.39 -7.54
C ASN A 455 -14.78 -25.68 -8.82
N LEU A 456 -14.08 -25.84 -9.95
CA LEU A 456 -14.68 -26.28 -11.22
C LEU A 456 -15.31 -27.66 -11.08
N GLY A 457 -14.61 -28.63 -10.48
CA GLY A 457 -15.18 -29.97 -10.26
C GLY A 457 -16.45 -29.92 -9.41
N THR A 458 -16.49 -29.05 -8.40
CA THR A 458 -17.69 -28.86 -7.57
C THR A 458 -18.83 -28.22 -8.36
N ALA A 459 -18.53 -27.28 -9.25
CA ALA A 459 -19.54 -26.64 -10.09
C ALA A 459 -20.10 -27.60 -11.17
N LEU A 460 -19.24 -28.42 -11.78
CA LEU A 460 -19.64 -29.45 -12.74
C LEU A 460 -20.54 -30.51 -12.09
N ALA A 461 -20.18 -30.99 -10.88
CA ALA A 461 -21.02 -31.90 -10.13
C ALA A 461 -22.40 -31.29 -9.81
N ALA A 462 -22.47 -29.99 -9.47
CA ALA A 462 -23.74 -29.30 -9.25
C ALA A 462 -24.58 -29.17 -10.54
N ARG A 463 -23.93 -29.12 -11.71
CA ARG A 463 -24.57 -29.12 -13.04
C ARG A 463 -24.92 -30.53 -13.53
N GLY A 464 -24.59 -31.58 -12.78
CA GLY A 464 -24.85 -32.98 -13.13
C GLY A 464 -23.74 -33.65 -13.96
N ASP A 465 -22.65 -32.94 -14.28
CA ASP A 465 -21.49 -33.53 -14.96
C ASP A 465 -20.53 -34.17 -13.94
N MET A 466 -20.88 -35.37 -13.49
CA MET A 466 -20.06 -36.13 -12.53
C MET A 466 -18.75 -36.62 -13.15
N ALA A 467 -18.72 -36.88 -14.46
CA ALA A 467 -17.52 -37.34 -15.15
C ALA A 467 -16.45 -36.25 -15.18
N GLY A 468 -16.81 -35.04 -15.62
CA GLY A 468 -15.93 -33.87 -15.61
C GLY A 468 -15.52 -33.49 -14.18
N ALA A 469 -16.43 -33.60 -13.21
CA ALA A 469 -16.10 -33.36 -11.81
C ALA A 469 -14.96 -34.26 -11.29
N VAL A 470 -15.04 -35.58 -11.56
CA VAL A 470 -14.01 -36.55 -11.17
C VAL A 470 -12.65 -36.23 -11.79
N GLU A 471 -12.62 -35.77 -13.04
CA GLU A 471 -11.38 -35.38 -13.72
C GLU A 471 -10.71 -34.21 -13.01
N HIS A 472 -11.44 -33.12 -12.78
CA HIS A 472 -10.88 -31.94 -12.15
C HIS A 472 -10.49 -32.17 -10.68
N PHE A 473 -11.25 -32.97 -9.92
CA PHE A 473 -10.83 -33.35 -8.56
C PHE A 473 -9.56 -34.20 -8.55
N ARG A 474 -9.41 -35.15 -9.50
CA ARG A 474 -8.18 -35.93 -9.65
C ARG A 474 -6.99 -35.02 -9.94
N ARG A 475 -7.16 -34.02 -10.81
CA ARG A 475 -6.10 -33.05 -11.13
C ARG A 475 -5.72 -32.19 -9.93
N ALA A 476 -6.70 -31.72 -9.16
CA ALA A 476 -6.44 -30.97 -7.91
C ALA A 476 -5.60 -31.78 -6.91
N VAL A 477 -5.92 -33.07 -6.71
CA VAL A 477 -5.17 -33.97 -5.82
C VAL A 477 -3.78 -34.28 -6.37
N ALA A 478 -3.63 -34.42 -7.69
CA ALA A 478 -2.32 -34.67 -8.31
C ALA A 478 -1.37 -33.46 -8.15
N ILE A 479 -1.91 -32.23 -8.24
CA ILE A 479 -1.15 -31.00 -8.02
C ILE A 479 -0.84 -30.80 -6.53
N LYS A 480 -1.84 -31.03 -5.66
CA LYS A 480 -1.73 -30.84 -4.22
C LYS A 480 -2.21 -32.10 -3.48
N PRO A 481 -1.30 -33.07 -3.20
CA PRO A 481 -1.68 -34.34 -2.57
C PRO A 481 -2.29 -34.23 -1.17
N ASP A 482 -1.95 -33.17 -0.42
CA ASP A 482 -2.48 -32.84 0.91
C ASP A 482 -3.81 -32.05 0.85
N TYR A 483 -4.42 -31.88 -0.33
CA TYR A 483 -5.68 -31.14 -0.46
C TYR A 483 -6.90 -31.98 -0.03
N GLU A 484 -7.17 -32.00 1.28
CA GLU A 484 -8.23 -32.84 1.87
C GLU A 484 -9.61 -32.67 1.22
N SER A 485 -10.03 -31.42 0.99
CA SER A 485 -11.35 -31.13 0.38
C SER A 485 -11.47 -31.75 -1.01
N ALA A 486 -10.43 -31.63 -1.85
CA ALA A 486 -10.42 -32.22 -3.18
C ALA A 486 -10.44 -33.76 -3.12
N ARG A 487 -9.73 -34.37 -2.16
CA ARG A 487 -9.75 -35.83 -1.95
C ARG A 487 -11.14 -36.33 -1.54
N ARG A 488 -11.80 -35.64 -0.61
CA ARG A 488 -13.18 -35.96 -0.18
C ARG A 488 -14.14 -35.83 -1.36
N ASN A 489 -14.08 -34.72 -2.09
CA ASN A 489 -14.90 -34.47 -3.26
C ASN A 489 -14.71 -35.53 -4.36
N LEU A 490 -13.47 -35.96 -4.62
CA LEU A 490 -13.17 -37.03 -5.57
C LEU A 490 -13.85 -38.35 -5.20
N VAL A 491 -13.82 -38.73 -3.92
CA VAL A 491 -14.46 -39.96 -3.44
C VAL A 491 -15.97 -39.90 -3.62
N LEU A 492 -16.59 -38.77 -3.25
CA LEU A 492 -18.03 -38.56 -3.38
C LEU A 492 -18.48 -38.58 -4.86
N ALA A 493 -17.77 -37.85 -5.73
CA ALA A 493 -18.08 -37.78 -7.14
C ALA A 493 -17.97 -39.16 -7.83
N ARG A 494 -16.95 -39.96 -7.48
CA ARG A 494 -16.81 -41.33 -8.02
C ARG A 494 -17.95 -42.26 -7.59
N ARG A 495 -18.37 -42.19 -6.33
CA ARG A 495 -19.50 -43.01 -5.84
C ARG A 495 -20.78 -42.69 -6.60
N ARG A 496 -21.05 -41.40 -6.81
CA ARG A 496 -22.23 -40.93 -7.52
C ARG A 496 -22.19 -41.30 -9.01
N LEU A 497 -21.05 -41.11 -9.68
CA LEU A 497 -20.85 -41.52 -11.08
C LEU A 497 -21.07 -43.04 -11.29
N ASN A 498 -20.69 -43.86 -10.30
CA ASN A 498 -20.92 -45.31 -10.36
C ASN A 498 -22.36 -45.73 -10.07
N GLN A 499 -23.18 -44.86 -9.47
CA GLN A 499 -24.62 -45.09 -9.25
C GLN A 499 -25.47 -44.64 -10.45
N GLU A 500 -24.91 -43.76 -11.28
CA GLU A 500 -25.52 -43.25 -12.52
C GLU A 500 -25.22 -44.14 -13.75
N ARG A 501 -24.38 -45.17 -13.57
CA ARG A 501 -24.07 -46.23 -14.55
C ARG A 501 -24.79 -47.51 -14.16
#